data_AF-A0A2T5V9H4-F1
#
_entry.id   AF-A0A2T5V9H4-F1
#
_cell.length_a   1.000
_cell.length_b   1.000
_cell.length_c   1.000
_cell.angle_alpha   90.00
_cell.angle_beta   90.00
_cell.angle_gamma   90.00
#
_symmetry.space_group_name_H-M   'P 1'
#
loop_
_entity.id
_entity.type
_entity.pdbx_description
1 polymer ?
#
loop_
_entity_poly.entity_id
_entity_poly.type
_entity_poly.pdbx_seq_one_letter_code
_entity_poly.pdbx_strand_id
1 'polypeptide(L)'
;MVIYGLALMGGCMVVGTGLGYLIGHLVGIDANIGGVGIAMLLLVVLARHLMDRDQLSKLAQSGIQFWSAMYIPIVVAMCARQNVVAAFGAGALAFIAGLGAVFIGFLLIRPISALSPKSEPLPPLNEDPAVAVAKEGK
;
A
#
# COMPACT_ATOMS: atom_id res chain seq x y z
N MET A 1 0.10 -1.37 22.99
CA MET A 1 0.22 -2.83 22.85
C MET A 1 0.05 -3.12 21.37
N VAL A 2 0.71 -4.14 20.82
CA VAL A 2 0.69 -4.50 19.37
C VAL A 2 -0.74 -4.49 18.80
N ILE A 3 -1.72 -4.88 19.61
CA ILE A 3 -3.15 -4.88 19.32
C ILE A 3 -3.67 -3.52 18.80
N TYR A 4 -3.17 -2.38 19.27
CA TYR A 4 -3.64 -1.07 18.79
C TYR A 4 -3.21 -0.79 17.35
N GLY A 5 -1.98 -1.14 16.98
CA GLY A 5 -1.51 -1.03 15.59
C GLY A 5 -2.28 -1.98 14.66
N LEU A 6 -2.54 -3.20 15.13
CA LEU A 6 -3.37 -4.18 14.42
C LEU A 6 -4.82 -3.72 14.25
N ALA A 7 -5.41 -3.14 15.30
CA ALA A 7 -6.77 -2.62 15.27
C ALA A 7 -6.89 -1.43 14.31
N LEU A 8 -5.89 -0.55 14.26
CA LEU A 8 -5.83 0.55 13.29
C LEU A 8 -5.78 0.01 11.86
N MET A 9 -4.82 -0.88 11.57
CA MET A 9 -4.67 -1.52 10.24
C MET A 9 -5.95 -2.23 9.80
N GLY A 10 -6.52 -3.06 10.67
CA GLY A 10 -7.76 -3.80 10.42
C GLY A 10 -8.97 -2.89 10.24
N GLY A 11 -9.11 -1.87 11.08
CA GLY A 11 -10.18 -0.87 10.97
C GLY A 11 -10.12 -0.12 9.64
N CYS A 12 -8.92 0.30 9.22
CA CYS A 12 -8.73 0.96 7.92
C CYS A 12 -9.10 0.02 6.76
N MET A 13 -8.72 -1.26 6.84
CA MET A 13 -9.04 -2.26 5.82
C MET A 13 -10.55 -2.53 5.73
N VAL A 14 -11.24 -2.69 6.85
CA VAL A 14 -12.71 -2.90 6.86
C VAL A 14 -13.44 -1.70 6.25
N VAL A 15 -13.06 -0.48 6.64
CA VAL A 15 -13.69 0.74 6.11
C VAL A 15 -13.37 0.91 4.62
N GLY A 16 -12.10 0.76 4.22
CA GLY A 16 -11.70 0.94 2.83
C GLY A 16 -12.30 -0.11 1.89
N THR A 17 -12.36 -1.38 2.32
CA THR A 17 -13.03 -2.42 1.53
C THR A 17 -14.54 -2.20 1.44
N GLY A 18 -15.19 -1.79 2.54
CA GLY A 18 -16.61 -1.42 2.52
C GLY A 18 -16.91 -0.29 1.52
N LEU A 19 -16.07 0.76 1.51
CA LEU A 19 -16.16 1.84 0.52
C LEU A 19 -15.90 1.35 -0.90
N GLY A 20 -14.93 0.46 -1.11
CA GLY A 20 -14.63 -0.11 -2.43
C GLY A 20 -15.79 -0.93 -3.01
N TYR A 21 -16.52 -1.67 -2.17
CA TYR A 21 -17.74 -2.36 -2.59
C TYR A 21 -18.90 -1.40 -2.85
N LEU A 22 -19.04 -0.34 -2.05
CA LEU A 22 -20.06 0.69 -2.27
C LEU A 22 -19.84 1.38 -3.62
N ILE A 23 -18.59 1.74 -3.95
CA ILE A 23 -18.23 2.31 -5.24
C ILE A 23 -18.50 1.30 -6.36
N GLY A 24 -18.16 0.02 -6.17
CA GLY A 24 -18.49 -1.06 -7.09
C GLY A 24 -19.98 -1.10 -7.44
N HIS A 25 -20.82 -1.13 -6.41
CA HIS A 25 -22.27 -1.14 -6.58
C HIS A 25 -22.80 0.12 -7.26
N LEU A 26 -22.25 1.30 -6.95
CA LEU A 26 -22.65 2.56 -7.60
C LEU A 26 -22.28 2.60 -9.09
N VAL A 27 -21.19 1.95 -9.48
CA VAL A 27 -20.76 1.80 -10.88
C VAL A 27 -21.49 0.64 -11.59
N GLY A 28 -22.25 -0.17 -10.85
CA GLY A 28 -23.00 -1.31 -11.38
C GLY A 28 -22.16 -2.58 -11.57
N ILE A 29 -21.07 -2.72 -10.81
CA ILE A 29 -20.17 -3.87 -10.86
C ILE A 29 -20.17 -4.58 -9.50
N ASP A 30 -20.46 -5.88 -9.48
CA ASP A 30 -20.40 -6.73 -8.27
C ASP A 30 -18.96 -7.09 -7.87
N ALA A 31 -18.10 -6.08 -7.73
CA ALA A 31 -16.70 -6.24 -7.37
C ALA A 31 -16.21 -5.09 -6.49
N ASN A 32 -15.17 -5.36 -5.71
CA ASN A 32 -14.48 -4.33 -4.95
C ASN A 32 -13.65 -3.44 -5.88
N ILE A 33 -13.98 -2.15 -5.98
CA ILE A 33 -13.21 -1.19 -6.77
C ILE A 33 -12.24 -0.46 -5.83
N GLY A 34 -10.99 -0.90 -5.81
CA GLY A 34 -9.88 -0.15 -5.20
C GLY A 34 -9.92 0.00 -3.67
N GLY A 35 -10.71 -0.81 -2.96
CA GLY A 35 -10.89 -0.69 -1.51
C GLY A 35 -9.61 -0.82 -0.69
N VAL A 36 -8.62 -1.60 -1.16
CA VAL A 36 -7.29 -1.69 -0.55
C VAL A 36 -6.54 -0.35 -0.64
N GLY A 37 -6.62 0.33 -1.79
CA GLY A 37 -5.99 1.64 -1.97
C GLY A 37 -6.65 2.71 -1.10
N ILE A 38 -7.99 2.67 -1.00
CA ILE A 38 -8.76 3.54 -0.09
C ILE A 38 -8.33 3.30 1.36
N ALA A 39 -8.19 2.03 1.76
CA ALA A 39 -7.69 1.66 3.09
C ALA A 39 -6.28 2.19 3.35
N MET A 40 -5.37 2.09 2.38
CA MET A 40 -4.00 2.62 2.50
C MET A 40 -3.98 4.15 2.69
N LEU A 41 -4.74 4.90 1.89
CA LEU A 41 -4.82 6.35 2.04
C LEU A 41 -5.41 6.74 3.41
N LEU A 42 -6.49 6.07 3.81
CA LEU A 42 -7.12 6.31 5.11
C LEU A 42 -6.16 6.01 6.26
N LEU A 43 -5.41 4.92 6.17
CA LEU A 43 -4.38 4.56 7.15
C LEU A 43 -3.29 5.64 7.25
N VAL A 44 -2.77 6.13 6.11
CA VAL A 44 -1.73 7.18 6.11
C VAL A 44 -2.25 8.46 6.78
N VAL A 45 -3.47 8.89 6.45
CA VAL A 45 -4.08 10.10 7.02
C VAL A 45 -4.34 9.93 8.52
N LEU A 46 -4.93 8.82 8.95
CA LEU A 46 -5.18 8.54 10.37
C LEU A 46 -3.87 8.41 11.14
N ALA A 47 -2.90 7.66 10.62
CA ALA A 47 -1.61 7.48 11.28
C ALA A 47 -0.91 8.83 11.48
N ARG A 48 -0.89 9.69 10.45
CA ARG A 48 -0.33 11.04 10.58
C ARG A 48 -1.07 11.87 11.63
N HIS A 49 -2.40 11.89 11.59
CA HIS A 49 -3.20 12.63 12.57
C HIS A 49 -2.99 12.18 14.02
N LEU A 50 -2.86 10.87 14.25
CA LEU A 50 -2.62 10.32 15.58
C LEU A 50 -1.17 10.59 16.05
N MET A 51 -0.22 10.65 15.11
CA MET A 51 1.18 10.96 15.40
C MET A 51 1.37 12.44 15.78
N ASP A 52 0.71 13.35 15.07
CA ASP A 52 0.74 14.80 15.36
C ASP A 52 0.16 15.14 16.75
N ARG A 53 -0.70 14.28 17.31
CA ARG A 53 -1.29 14.44 18.65
C ARG A 53 -0.58 13.67 19.76
N ASP A 54 0.58 13.07 19.49
CA ASP A 54 1.32 12.17 20.40
C ASP A 54 0.50 10.96 20.91
N GLN A 55 -0.66 10.69 20.29
CA GLN A 55 -1.54 9.59 20.68
C GLN A 55 -1.14 8.27 20.03
N LEU A 56 -0.25 8.32 19.04
CA LEU A 56 0.35 7.15 18.43
C LEU A 56 1.49 6.64 19.33
N SER A 57 1.11 5.93 20.39
CA SER A 57 2.04 5.27 21.30
C SER A 57 3.13 4.51 20.52
N LYS A 58 4.38 4.55 20.99
CA LYS A 58 5.48 3.67 20.51
C LYS A 58 5.05 2.20 20.39
N LEU A 59 4.08 1.80 21.21
CA LEU A 59 3.53 0.45 21.27
C LEU A 59 2.45 0.16 20.21
N ALA A 60 2.00 1.14 19.43
CA ALA A 60 1.18 0.98 18.22
C ALA A 60 2.07 0.89 16.97
N GLN A 61 3.20 1.61 16.94
CA GLN A 61 4.24 1.45 15.90
C GLN A 61 4.80 0.02 15.88
N SER A 62 4.93 -0.63 17.05
CA SER A 62 5.34 -2.04 17.13
C SER A 62 4.34 -3.00 16.48
N GLY A 63 3.04 -2.66 16.43
CA GLY A 63 2.03 -3.47 15.74
C GLY A 63 2.13 -3.38 14.22
N ILE A 64 2.53 -2.23 13.69
CA ILE A 64 2.81 -2.04 12.26
C ILE A 64 4.09 -2.80 11.88
N GLN A 65 5.12 -2.74 12.72
CA GLN A 65 6.35 -3.50 12.51
C GLN A 65 6.12 -5.02 12.56
N PHE A 66 5.28 -5.48 13.48
CA PHE A 66 4.87 -6.88 13.53
C PHE A 66 4.29 -7.37 12.19
N TRP A 67 3.46 -6.56 11.51
CA TRP A 67 2.95 -6.89 10.18
C TRP A 67 4.02 -6.90 9.09
N SER A 68 4.97 -5.98 9.16
CA SER A 68 6.10 -5.94 8.21
C SER A 68 6.98 -7.19 8.35
N ALA A 69 7.19 -7.67 9.57
CA ALA A 69 7.87 -8.94 9.82
C ALA A 69 7.10 -10.15 9.26
N MET A 70 5.76 -10.10 9.20
CA MET A 70 4.92 -11.13 8.57
C MET A 70 4.80 -10.99 7.03
N TYR A 71 5.43 -9.99 6.39
CA TYR A 71 5.28 -9.78 4.95
C TYR A 71 5.66 -11.01 4.12
N ILE A 72 6.80 -11.64 4.43
CA ILE A 72 7.30 -12.82 3.69
C ILE A 72 6.25 -13.96 3.67
N PRO A 73 5.76 -14.49 4.81
CA PRO A 73 4.79 -15.59 4.77
C PRO A 73 3.46 -15.20 4.11
N ILE A 74 3.03 -13.94 4.22
CA ILE A 74 1.79 -13.48 3.57
C ILE A 74 1.93 -13.46 2.05
N VAL A 75 3.06 -12.97 1.53
CA VAL A 75 3.34 -13.00 0.09
C VAL A 75 3.45 -14.43 -0.39
N VAL A 76 4.10 -15.32 0.36
CA VAL A 76 4.16 -16.75 0.03
C VAL A 76 2.76 -17.36 -0.05
N ALA A 77 1.89 -17.06 0.90
CA ALA A 77 0.50 -17.52 0.88
C ALA A 77 -0.27 -16.96 -0.34
N MET A 78 -0.06 -15.69 -0.69
CA MET A 78 -0.66 -15.07 -1.88
C MET A 78 -0.16 -15.73 -3.18
N CYS A 79 1.13 -16.04 -3.28
CA CYS A 79 1.72 -16.76 -4.41
C CYS A 79 1.20 -18.19 -4.51
N ALA A 80 1.01 -18.89 -3.39
CA ALA A 80 0.49 -20.26 -3.36
C ALA A 80 -0.97 -20.38 -3.88
N ARG A 81 -1.72 -19.28 -3.90
CA ARG A 81 -3.10 -19.24 -4.44
C ARG A 81 -3.15 -19.07 -5.97
N GLN A 82 -2.01 -18.80 -6.62
CA GLN A 82 -1.96 -18.55 -8.06
C GLN A 82 -1.95 -19.88 -8.84
N ASN A 83 -2.78 -19.97 -9.89
CA ASN A 83 -2.85 -21.16 -10.75
C ASN A 83 -1.85 -21.06 -11.92
N VAL A 84 -0.65 -21.60 -11.71
CA VAL A 84 0.44 -21.55 -12.69
C VAL A 84 0.11 -22.38 -13.94
N VAL A 85 -0.57 -23.51 -13.80
CA VAL A 85 -0.92 -24.38 -14.93
C VAL A 85 -1.88 -23.67 -15.88
N ALA A 86 -2.90 -22.99 -15.35
CA ALA A 86 -3.81 -22.17 -16.15
C ALA A 86 -3.07 -21.01 -16.85
N ALA A 87 -2.11 -20.38 -16.18
CA ALA A 87 -1.33 -19.29 -16.76
C ALA A 87 -0.49 -19.74 -17.97
N PHE A 88 0.17 -20.90 -17.90
CA PHE A 88 0.89 -21.47 -19.05
C PHE A 88 -0.07 -21.98 -20.15
N GLY A 89 -1.21 -22.55 -19.76
CA GLY A 89 -2.23 -23.04 -20.68
C GLY A 89 -2.91 -21.93 -21.51
N ALA A 90 -2.92 -20.70 -21.02
CA ALA A 90 -3.44 -19.52 -21.73
C ALA A 90 -2.58 -19.10 -22.95
N GLY A 91 -1.43 -19.73 -23.16
CA GLY A 91 -0.59 -19.56 -24.36
C GLY A 91 0.12 -18.20 -24.44
N ALA A 92 0.55 -17.83 -25.64
CA ALA A 92 1.34 -16.61 -25.88
C ALA A 92 0.62 -15.32 -25.44
N LEU A 93 -0.72 -15.30 -25.45
CA LEU A 93 -1.51 -14.13 -25.09
C LEU A 93 -1.29 -13.71 -23.62
N ALA A 94 -1.13 -14.68 -22.70
CA ALA A 94 -0.89 -14.38 -21.28
C ALA A 94 0.45 -13.64 -21.08
N PHE A 95 1.50 -14.06 -21.81
CA PHE A 95 2.80 -13.41 -21.76
C PHE A 95 2.75 -12.00 -22.36
N ILE A 96 2.07 -11.82 -23.49
CA ILE A 96 1.92 -10.50 -24.12
C ILE A 96 1.12 -9.56 -23.21
N ALA A 97 0.01 -10.03 -22.62
CA ALA A 97 -0.80 -9.21 -21.72
C ALA A 97 -0.03 -8.83 -20.45
N GLY A 98 0.69 -9.78 -19.84
CA GLY A 98 1.50 -9.52 -18.64
C GLY A 98 2.67 -8.58 -18.91
N LEU A 99 3.56 -8.95 -19.85
CA LEU A 99 4.75 -8.14 -20.18
C LEU A 99 4.37 -6.80 -20.81
N GLY A 100 3.34 -6.78 -21.66
CA GLY A 100 2.85 -5.56 -22.29
C GLY A 100 2.33 -4.56 -21.26
N ALA A 101 1.52 -4.99 -20.31
CA ALA A 101 1.03 -4.11 -19.23
C ALA A 101 2.18 -3.56 -18.39
N VAL A 102 3.17 -4.40 -18.04
CA VAL A 102 4.37 -3.96 -17.30
C VAL A 102 5.18 -2.94 -18.11
N PHE A 103 5.40 -3.19 -19.39
CA PHE A 103 6.17 -2.30 -20.26
C PHE A 103 5.49 -0.95 -20.43
N ILE A 104 4.16 -0.93 -20.64
CA ILE A 104 3.37 0.29 -20.70
C ILE A 104 3.45 1.04 -19.36
N GLY A 105 3.37 0.33 -18.23
CA GLY A 105 3.56 0.90 -16.90
C GLY A 105 4.89 1.64 -16.76
N PHE A 106 6.00 1.01 -17.17
CA PHE A 106 7.31 1.64 -17.18
C PHE A 106 7.39 2.85 -18.13
N LEU A 107 6.77 2.78 -19.31
CA LEU A 107 6.75 3.89 -20.26
C LEU A 107 6.02 5.11 -19.69
N LEU A 108 4.96 4.89 -18.91
CA LEU A 108 4.16 5.94 -18.27
C LEU A 108 4.86 6.61 -17.08
N ILE A 109 5.91 6.01 -16.49
CA ILE A 109 6.65 6.62 -15.39
C ILE A 109 7.23 7.97 -15.82
N ARG A 110 7.92 8.02 -16.97
CA ARG A 110 8.57 9.25 -17.45
C ARG A 110 7.63 10.46 -17.61
N PRO A 111 6.52 10.36 -18.37
CA PRO A 111 5.59 11.48 -18.49
C PRO A 111 4.97 11.83 -17.15
N ILE A 112 4.53 10.86 -16.34
CA ILE A 112 3.91 11.15 -15.04
C ILE A 112 4.90 11.86 -14.10
N SER A 113 6.17 11.41 -14.05
CA SER A 113 7.22 12.06 -13.28
C SER A 113 7.55 13.46 -13.79
N ALA A 114 7.43 13.73 -15.09
CA ALA A 114 7.63 15.06 -15.66
C ALA A 114 6.52 16.06 -15.27
N LEU A 115 5.30 15.58 -14.97
CA LEU A 115 4.22 16.41 -14.44
C LEU A 115 4.36 16.68 -12.93
N SER A 116 5.17 15.91 -12.21
CA SER A 116 5.36 16.09 -10.77
C SER A 116 6.33 17.25 -10.48
N PRO A 117 6.03 18.12 -9.50
CA PRO A 117 7.02 19.03 -8.93
C PRO A 117 8.24 18.24 -8.46
N LYS A 118 9.45 18.81 -8.60
CA LYS A 118 10.67 18.23 -8.01
C LYS A 118 10.51 18.22 -6.49
N SER A 119 10.16 17.07 -5.94
CA SER A 119 10.25 16.81 -4.50
C SER A 119 11.69 16.43 -4.16
N GLU A 120 12.20 16.95 -3.04
CA GLU A 120 13.47 16.46 -2.52
C GLU A 120 13.38 14.96 -2.22
N PRO A 121 14.43 14.19 -2.58
CA PRO A 121 14.49 12.78 -2.23
C PRO A 121 14.32 12.61 -0.73
N LEU A 122 13.47 11.68 -0.31
CA LEU A 122 13.31 11.36 1.10
C LEU A 122 14.68 11.03 1.73
N PRO A 123 14.91 11.44 2.99
CA PRO A 123 16.14 11.13 3.71
C PRO A 123 16.45 9.63 3.68
N PRO A 124 17.73 9.23 3.67
CA PRO A 124 18.12 7.84 3.69
C PRO A 124 17.50 7.10 4.89
N LEU A 125 16.92 5.91 4.66
CA LEU A 125 16.20 5.10 5.68
C LEU A 125 17.06 4.67 6.88
N ASN A 126 18.36 4.91 6.83
CA ASN A 126 19.36 4.65 7.87
C ASN A 126 19.68 5.88 8.74
N GLU A 127 19.08 7.04 8.46
CA GLU A 127 19.09 8.18 9.38
C GLU A 127 17.91 8.08 10.36
N ASP A 128 18.19 8.26 11.65
CA ASP A 128 17.17 8.30 12.71
C ASP A 128 16.15 9.43 12.41
N PRO A 129 14.83 9.18 12.41
CA PRO A 129 13.82 10.19 12.05
C PRO A 129 13.95 11.51 12.82
N ALA A 130 14.54 11.50 14.02
CA ALA A 130 14.84 12.72 14.78
C ALA A 130 15.95 13.60 14.16
N VAL A 131 16.91 13.01 13.44
CA VAL A 131 18.01 13.70 12.76
C VAL A 131 17.56 14.22 11.39
N ALA A 132 16.64 13.53 10.72
CA ALA A 132 16.04 13.94 9.46
C ALA A 132 15.21 15.23 9.60
N VAL A 133 14.35 15.30 10.61
CA VAL A 133 13.50 16.49 10.89
C VAL A 133 14.33 17.69 11.33
N ALA A 134 15.45 17.48 12.03
CA ALA A 134 16.36 18.55 12.43
C ALA A 134 17.12 19.20 11.25
N LYS A 135 17.26 18.50 10.11
CA LYS A 135 17.88 19.04 8.89
C LYS A 135 16.89 19.82 8.01
N GLU A 136 15.62 19.42 7.96
CA GLU A 136 14.57 20.13 7.19
C GLU A 136 14.17 21.49 7.80
N GLY A 137 14.57 21.77 9.04
CA GLY A 137 14.30 23.03 9.74
C GLY A 137 15.35 24.14 9.53
N LYS A 138 16.25 24.03 8.54
CA LYS A 138 17.27 25.03 8.22
C LYS A 138 17.14 25.58 6.80
#